data_AF-A0A4V0XFE8-F1
#
_entry.id   AF-A0A4V0XFE8-F1
#
_cell.length_a   1.000
_cell.length_b   1.000
_cell.length_c   1.000
_cell.angle_alpha   90.00
_cell.angle_beta   90.00
_cell.angle_gamma   90.00
#
_symmetry.space_group_name_H-M   'P 1'
#
loop_
_entity.id
_entity.type
_entity.pdbx_description
1 polymer ?
#
loop_
_entity_poly.entity_id
_entity_poly.type
_entity_poly.pdbx_seq_one_letter_code
_entity_poly.pdbx_strand_id
1 'polypeptide(L)'
;MPPLEKSELHTEFLSLLGRIYYTRLGRYRDPAGGRSPWFRDRAVEEGLLPTFQADLDRVESEIESANADGSRAVPYEHLLPSRVPQSVNV
;
A
#
# COMPACT_ATOMS: atom_id res chain seq x y z
N MET A 1 21.66 24.71 -8.23
CA MET A 1 21.68 23.37 -7.62
C MET A 1 21.88 23.51 -6.12
N PRO A 2 21.23 22.66 -5.30
CA PRO A 2 21.47 22.65 -3.87
C PRO A 2 22.94 22.29 -3.55
N PRO A 3 23.48 22.74 -2.39
CA PRO A 3 24.77 22.28 -1.89
C PRO A 3 24.82 20.76 -1.72
N LEU A 4 26.04 20.18 -1.80
CA LEU A 4 26.24 18.73 -1.70
C LEU A 4 25.61 18.16 -0.43
N GLU A 5 25.93 18.72 0.73
CA GLU A 5 25.41 18.31 2.04
C GLU A 5 23.87 18.27 2.08
N LYS A 6 23.21 19.30 1.51
CA LYS A 6 21.74 19.32 1.43
C LYS A 6 21.19 18.26 0.48
N SER A 7 21.92 17.93 -0.58
CA SER A 7 21.54 16.91 -1.56
C SER A 7 21.67 15.51 -0.97
N GLU A 8 22.72 15.28 -0.18
CA GLU A 8 22.94 14.04 0.56
C GLU A 8 21.82 13.82 1.58
N LEU A 9 21.55 14.80 2.44
CA LEU A 9 20.46 14.74 3.42
C LEU A 9 19.09 14.49 2.77
N HIS A 10 18.81 15.17 1.66
CA HIS A 10 17.54 15.00 0.94
C HIS A 10 17.37 13.57 0.41
N THR A 11 18.44 13.01 -0.16
CA THR A 11 18.43 11.64 -0.70
C THR A 11 18.24 10.62 0.41
N GLU A 12 18.96 10.78 1.53
CA GLU A 12 18.85 9.90 2.69
C GLU A 12 17.44 9.94 3.28
N PHE A 13 16.93 11.15 3.55
CA PHE A 13 15.63 11.36 4.16
C PHE A 13 14.48 10.78 3.33
N LEU A 14 14.42 11.10 2.03
CA LEU A 14 13.37 10.58 1.15
C LEU A 14 13.49 9.06 0.93
N SER A 15 14.71 8.52 0.86
CA SER A 15 14.92 7.09 0.76
C SER A 15 14.44 6.35 2.01
N LEU A 16 14.68 6.91 3.20
CA LEU A 16 14.21 6.32 4.46
C LEU A 16 12.68 6.28 4.51
N LEU A 17 12.01 7.41 4.25
CA LEU A 17 10.55 7.49 4.34
C LEU A 17 9.84 6.65 3.26
N GLY A 18 10.38 6.62 2.04
CA GLY A 18 9.75 5.91 0.91
C GLY A 18 9.88 4.38 0.95
N ARG A 19 10.70 3.82 1.86
CA ARG A 19 10.96 2.37 1.95
C ARG A 19 10.15 1.67 3.03
N ILE A 20 9.48 2.41 3.91
CA ILE A 20 8.75 1.82 5.03
C ILE A 20 7.31 1.57 4.60
N TYR A 21 6.96 0.29 4.46
CA TYR A 21 5.59 -0.17 4.25
C TYR A 21 5.17 -0.98 5.47
N TYR A 22 4.59 -0.32 6.47
CA TYR A 22 4.05 -1.01 7.64
C TYR A 22 2.57 -1.28 7.43
N THR A 23 2.23 -2.57 7.34
CA THR A 23 0.90 -3.13 6.97
C THR A 23 0.48 -2.85 5.51
N ARG A 24 -0.60 -3.50 5.07
CA ARG A 24 -1.19 -3.34 3.72
C ARG A 24 -2.69 -3.13 3.87
N LEU A 25 -3.24 -2.19 3.12
CA LEU A 25 -4.68 -1.92 3.07
C LEU A 25 -5.48 -3.21 2.82
N GLY A 26 -6.56 -3.40 3.57
CA GLY A 26 -7.44 -4.54 3.44
C GLY A 26 -6.96 -5.82 4.12
N ARG A 27 -5.74 -5.86 4.68
CA ARG A 27 -5.28 -7.07 5.40
C ARG A 27 -5.91 -7.21 6.78
N TYR A 28 -6.12 -6.12 7.52
CA TYR A 28 -6.73 -6.12 8.86
C TYR A 28 -6.28 -7.32 9.71
N ARG A 29 -4.96 -7.49 9.83
CA ARG A 29 -4.33 -8.49 10.71
C ARG A 29 -3.68 -7.78 11.87
N ASP A 30 -3.57 -8.46 13.00
CA ASP A 30 -2.83 -7.96 14.16
C ASP A 30 -1.38 -7.61 13.75
N PRO A 31 -0.93 -6.34 13.88
CA PRO A 31 0.41 -5.92 13.48
C PRO A 31 1.48 -6.53 14.39
N ALA A 32 1.11 -6.97 15.61
CA ALA A 32 1.98 -7.64 16.57
C ALA A 32 2.11 -9.16 16.31
N GLY A 33 1.52 -9.68 15.23
CA GLY A 33 1.61 -11.10 14.86
C GLY A 33 0.71 -12.03 15.69
N GLY A 34 -0.25 -11.47 16.44
CA GLY A 34 -1.27 -12.25 17.13
C GLY A 34 -2.19 -12.98 16.15
N ARG A 35 -2.74 -14.11 16.61
CA ARG A 35 -3.76 -14.89 15.88
C ARG A 35 -5.19 -14.40 16.11
N SER A 36 -5.37 -13.25 16.75
CA SER A 36 -6.70 -12.73 17.03
C SER A 36 -7.27 -12.05 15.78
N PRO A 37 -8.53 -12.34 15.40
CA PRO A 37 -9.17 -11.66 14.30
C PRO A 37 -9.34 -10.17 14.64
N TRP A 38 -9.10 -9.30 13.65
CA TRP A 38 -9.21 -7.86 13.84
C TRP A 38 -10.66 -7.45 14.06
N PHE A 39 -11.59 -8.11 13.37
CA PHE A 39 -13.02 -7.93 13.59
C PHE A 39 -13.57 -9.15 14.34
N ARG A 40 -14.46 -8.89 15.31
CA ARG A 40 -15.15 -9.96 16.06
C ARG A 40 -16.51 -10.29 15.48
N ASP A 41 -17.05 -9.38 14.65
CA ASP A 41 -18.33 -9.57 14.00
C ASP A 41 -18.16 -10.51 12.80
N ARG A 42 -18.89 -11.62 12.83
CA ARG A 42 -18.86 -12.66 11.81
C ARG A 42 -19.35 -12.15 10.45
N ALA A 43 -20.32 -11.23 10.42
CA ALA A 43 -20.80 -10.66 9.16
C ALA A 43 -19.71 -9.83 8.45
N VAL A 44 -18.81 -9.22 9.23
CA VAL A 44 -17.67 -8.48 8.71
C VAL A 44 -16.58 -9.44 8.24
N GLU A 45 -16.15 -10.38 9.09
CA GLU A 45 -15.07 -11.34 8.78
C GLU A 45 -15.42 -12.25 7.59
N GLU A 46 -16.64 -12.76 7.51
CA GLU A 46 -17.03 -13.76 6.50
C GLU A 46 -17.70 -13.14 5.26
N GLY A 47 -18.08 -11.86 5.31
CA GLY A 47 -18.83 -11.19 4.25
C GLY A 47 -18.13 -9.94 3.73
N LEU A 48 -18.22 -8.84 4.48
CA LEU A 48 -17.80 -7.52 4.00
C LEU A 48 -16.30 -7.43 3.73
N LEU A 49 -15.47 -8.01 4.60
CA LEU A 49 -14.02 -7.96 4.46
C LEU A 49 -13.52 -8.73 3.22
N PRO A 50 -13.96 -9.97 2.96
CA PRO A 50 -13.65 -10.67 1.72
C PRO A 50 -14.08 -9.90 0.46
N THR A 51 -15.27 -9.28 0.47
CA THR A 51 -15.72 -8.45 -0.66
C THR A 51 -14.79 -7.26 -0.89
N PHE A 52 -14.43 -6.54 0.17
CA PHE A 52 -13.49 -5.42 0.06
C PHE A 52 -12.12 -5.86 -0.47
N GLN A 53 -11.59 -7.00 0.00
CA GLN A 53 -10.33 -7.55 -0.47
C GLN A 53 -10.39 -7.92 -1.96
N ALA A 54 -11.48 -8.55 -2.40
CA ALA A 54 -11.67 -8.89 -3.81
C ALA A 54 -11.75 -7.63 -4.70
N ASP A 55 -12.40 -6.57 -4.23
CA ASP A 55 -12.42 -5.29 -4.94
C ASP A 55 -11.03 -4.65 -5.03
N LEU A 56 -10.20 -4.75 -3.98
CA LEU A 56 -8.81 -4.29 -4.03
C LEU A 56 -8.00 -5.08 -5.06
N ASP A 57 -8.15 -6.42 -5.12
CA ASP A 57 -7.45 -7.25 -6.11
C ASP A 57 -7.88 -6.91 -7.55
N ARG A 58 -9.16 -6.57 -7.76
CA ARG A 58 -9.66 -6.07 -9.04
C ARG A 58 -9.05 -4.72 -9.41
N VAL A 59 -9.03 -3.76 -8.48
CA VAL A 59 -8.43 -2.43 -8.70
C VAL A 59 -6.94 -2.54 -9.00
N GLU A 60 -6.22 -3.43 -8.31
CA GLU A 60 -4.81 -3.72 -8.60
C GLU A 60 -4.63 -4.14 -10.06
N SER A 61 -5.43 -5.11 -10.52
CA SER A 61 -5.41 -5.61 -11.90
C SER A 61 -5.74 -4.51 -12.93
N GLU A 62 -6.71 -3.64 -12.63
CA GLU A 62 -7.07 -2.49 -13.48
C GLU A 62 -5.91 -1.49 -13.61
N ILE A 63 -5.22 -1.19 -12.49
CA ILE A 63 -4.06 -0.28 -12.50
C ILE A 63 -2.88 -0.90 -13.27
N GLU A 64 -2.61 -2.18 -13.07
CA GLU A 64 -1.55 -2.91 -13.80
C GLU A 64 -1.81 -2.91 -15.31
N SER A 65 -3.05 -3.20 -15.73
CA SER A 65 -3.44 -3.13 -17.15
C SER A 65 -3.23 -1.72 -17.71
N ALA A 66 -3.66 -0.68 -16.98
CA ALA A 66 -3.51 0.71 -17.41
C ALA A 66 -2.05 1.19 -17.39
N ASN A 67 -1.17 0.55 -16.63
CA ASN A 67 0.27 0.79 -16.67
C ASN A 67 0.93 0.10 -17.87
N ALA A 68 0.36 -1.00 -18.37
CA ALA A 68 0.91 -1.80 -19.46
C ALA A 68 0.34 -1.45 -20.86
N ASP A 69 -0.83 -0.81 -20.94
CA ASP A 69 -1.55 -0.55 -22.20
C ASP A 69 -0.94 0.54 -23.09
N GLY A 70 0.12 1.20 -22.64
CA GLY A 70 0.82 2.27 -23.38
C GLY A 70 0.14 3.64 -23.32
N SER A 71 -0.98 3.78 -22.60
CA SER A 71 -1.60 5.09 -22.33
C SER A 71 -0.75 5.96 -21.41
N ARG A 72 0.11 5.35 -20.60
CA ARG A 72 1.02 6.02 -19.67
C ARG A 72 2.46 5.94 -20.18
N ALA A 73 3.12 7.09 -20.24
CA ALA A 73 4.55 7.17 -20.57
C ALA A 73 5.44 6.53 -19.47
N VAL A 74 4.97 6.55 -18.22
CA VAL A 74 5.63 5.95 -17.06
C VAL A 74 4.56 5.25 -16.20
N PRO A 75 4.78 4.01 -15.75
CA PRO A 75 3.89 3.33 -14.83
C PRO A 75 3.66 4.13 -13.54
N TYR A 76 2.41 4.28 -13.14
CA TYR A 76 2.04 4.89 -11.86
C TYR A 76 1.66 3.80 -10.86
N GLU A 77 2.58 3.50 -9.94
CA GLU A 77 2.48 2.33 -9.05
C GLU A 77 2.10 2.70 -7.60
N HIS A 78 2.04 3.99 -7.26
CA HIS A 78 1.87 4.46 -5.89
C HIS A 78 0.50 4.17 -5.27
N LEU A 79 -0.51 3.92 -6.10
CA LEU A 79 -1.88 3.57 -5.66
C LEU A 79 -2.22 2.10 -5.90
N LEU A 80 -1.25 1.25 -6.23
CA LEU A 80 -1.46 -0.20 -6.20
C LEU A 80 -1.85 -0.62 -4.78
N PRO A 81 -2.98 -1.32 -4.57
CA PRO A 81 -3.38 -1.79 -3.24
C PRO A 81 -2.30 -2.62 -2.51
N SER A 82 -1.38 -3.25 -3.23
CA SER A 82 -0.17 -3.88 -2.69
C SER A 82 0.83 -2.95 -2.01
N ARG A 83 0.83 -1.68 -2.40
CA ARG A 83 1.76 -0.65 -1.92
C ARG A 83 1.10 0.41 -1.04
N VAL A 84 -0.22 0.35 -0.87
CA VAL A 84 -0.94 1.27 0.03
C VAL A 84 -0.94 0.69 1.45
N PRO A 85 -0.31 1.36 2.44
CA PRO A 85 -0.39 0.94 3.83
C PRO A 85 -1.78 1.18 4.41
N GLN A 86 -2.15 0.45 5.47
CA GLN A 86 -3.47 0.59 6.10
C GLN A 86 -3.58 1.89 6.93
N SER A 87 -2.46 2.49 7.33
CA SER A 87 -2.42 3.73 8.10
C SER A 87 -1.20 4.58 7.71
N VAL A 88 -1.22 5.84 8.13
CA VAL A 88 -0.03 6.71 8.10
C VAL A 88 0.84 6.33 9.29
N ASN A 89 2.04 5.82 9.02
CA ASN A 89 3.00 5.37 10.02
C ASN A 89 4.45 5.77 9.70
N VAL A 90 4.65 6.50 8.61
CA VAL A 90 5.90 7.09 8.12
C VAL A 90 5.56 8.30 7.25
#